data_AF-A0A7S0ZYR4-F1
#
_entry.id   AF-A0A7S0ZYR4-F1
#
_cell.length_a   1.000
_cell.length_b   1.000
_cell.length_c   1.000
_cell.angle_alpha   90.00
_cell.angle_beta   90.00
_cell.angle_gamma   90.00
#
_symmetry.space_group_name_H-M   'P 1'
#
loop_
_entity.id
_entity.type
_entity.pdbx_description
1 polymer ?
#
loop_
_entity_poly.entity_id
_entity_poly.type
_entity_poly.pdbx_seq_one_letter_code
_entity_poly.pdbx_strand_id
1 'polypeptide(L)'
;GIDWWDILTLLLKISMFYAIFFLVFIVITILAVLNVINAVFVSDAMECTQLDIDLRMQGELRETKYLLERLTRIFQEMDVANKGAISLRAFEECVEKDEMKMVFSLIGLQFTDGLT
;
A
#
# COMPACT_ATOMS: atom_id res chain seq x y z
N GLY A 1 9.34 -31.20 32.13
CA GLY A 1 10.71 -31.07 31.59
C GLY A 1 11.64 -30.84 32.77
N ILE A 2 12.94 -31.09 32.60
CA ILE A 2 13.95 -30.73 33.62
C ILE A 2 14.28 -29.25 33.43
N ASP A 3 14.31 -28.48 34.51
CA ASP A 3 14.65 -27.07 34.45
C ASP A 3 16.13 -26.87 34.12
N TRP A 4 16.43 -25.90 33.26
CA TRP A 4 17.82 -25.60 32.87
C TRP A 4 18.67 -25.15 34.07
N TRP A 5 18.03 -24.61 35.10
CA TRP A 5 18.68 -24.25 36.36
C TRP A 5 19.20 -25.48 37.12
N ASP A 6 18.45 -26.57 37.14
CA ASP A 6 18.86 -27.82 37.78
C ASP A 6 20.07 -28.43 37.07
N ILE A 7 20.09 -28.36 35.74
CA ILE A 7 21.22 -28.83 34.94
C ILE A 7 22.46 -27.94 35.17
N LEU A 8 22.28 -26.61 35.19
CA LEU A 8 23.37 -25.66 35.43
C LEU A 8 24.00 -25.84 36.82
N THR A 9 23.19 -26.02 37.86
CA THR A 9 23.69 -26.26 39.23
C THR A 9 24.44 -27.60 39.34
N LEU A 10 24.02 -28.63 38.61
CA LEU A 10 24.74 -29.90 38.52
C LEU A 10 26.09 -29.74 37.80
N LEU A 11 26.11 -29.01 36.68
CA LEU A 11 27.33 -28.74 35.90
C LEU A 11 28.33 -27.89 36.68
N LEU A 12 27.87 -26.91 37.46
CA LEU A 12 28.73 -26.12 38.35
C LEU A 12 29.43 -26.97 39.41
N LYS A 13 28.77 -28.02 39.91
CA LYS A 13 29.39 -28.98 40.85
C LYS A 13 30.47 -29.84 40.20
N ILE A 14 30.40 -30.05 38.88
CA ILE A 14 31.39 -30.83 38.13
C ILE A 14 32.55 -29.94 37.68
N SER A 15 32.25 -28.88 36.92
CA SER A 15 33.22 -27.87 36.48
C SER A 15 32.53 -26.62 35.96
N MET A 16 33.05 -25.46 36.37
CA MET A 16 32.59 -24.16 35.90
C MET A 16 32.67 -24.02 34.36
N PHE A 17 33.61 -24.70 33.70
CA PHE A 17 33.76 -24.63 32.25
C PHE A 17 32.53 -25.20 31.51
N TYR A 18 32.02 -26.35 31.96
CA TYR A 18 30.82 -26.94 31.34
C TYR A 18 29.57 -26.08 31.59
N ALA A 19 29.47 -25.44 32.74
CA ALA A 19 28.38 -24.51 33.03
C ALA A 19 28.40 -23.29 32.10
N ILE A 20 29.57 -22.74 31.81
CA ILE A 20 29.73 -21.61 30.86
C ILE A 20 29.34 -22.05 29.44
N PHE A 21 29.82 -23.21 28.96
CA PHE A 21 29.45 -23.74 27.65
C PHE A 21 27.94 -23.97 27.52
N PHE A 22 27.31 -24.52 28.56
CA PHE A 22 25.87 -24.74 28.59
C PHE A 22 25.09 -23.43 28.57
N LEU A 23 25.57 -22.39 29.27
CA LEU A 23 24.95 -21.07 29.25
C LEU A 23 25.05 -20.41 27.86
N VAL A 24 26.21 -20.49 27.21
CA VAL A 24 26.38 -20.02 25.82
C VAL A 24 25.43 -20.75 24.86
N PHE A 25 25.32 -22.08 25.01
CA PHE A 25 24.36 -22.87 24.23
C PHE A 25 22.92 -22.39 24.41
N ILE A 26 22.50 -22.12 25.65
CA ILE A 26 21.18 -21.57 25.96
C ILE A 26 20.96 -20.22 25.29
N VAL A 27 21.92 -19.30 25.42
CA VAL A 27 21.82 -17.96 24.82
C VAL A 27 21.69 -18.04 23.31
N ILE A 28 22.54 -18.82 22.65
CA ILE A 28 22.49 -19.02 21.20
C ILE A 28 21.15 -19.63 20.79
N THR A 29 20.64 -20.60 21.54
CA THR A 29 19.35 -21.25 21.26
C THR A 29 18.19 -20.25 21.37
N ILE A 30 18.17 -19.42 22.42
CA ILE A 30 17.14 -18.38 22.59
C ILE A 30 17.24 -17.34 21.47
N LEU A 31 18.45 -16.87 21.13
CA LEU A 31 18.65 -15.93 20.02
C LEU A 31 18.22 -16.54 18.68
N ALA A 32 18.52 -17.82 18.44
CA ALA A 32 18.10 -18.50 17.22
C ALA A 32 16.57 -18.60 17.13
N VAL A 33 15.90 -19.01 18.21
CA VAL A 33 14.43 -19.08 18.26
C VAL A 33 13.81 -17.69 18.09
N LEU A 34 14.35 -16.67 18.76
CA LEU A 34 13.89 -15.30 18.63
C LEU A 34 14.07 -14.77 17.21
N ASN A 35 15.19 -15.09 16.55
CA ASN A 35 15.43 -14.69 15.17
C ASN A 35 14.46 -15.38 14.19
N VAL A 36 14.14 -16.66 14.40
CA VAL A 36 13.13 -17.37 13.59
C VAL A 36 11.76 -16.73 13.77
N ILE A 37 11.38 -16.47 15.01
CA ILE A 37 10.10 -15.82 15.33
C ILE A 37 10.05 -14.43 14.67
N ASN A 38 11.06 -13.59 14.90
CA ASN A 38 11.14 -12.26 14.32
C ASN A 38 11.13 -12.28 12.79
N ALA A 39 11.78 -13.26 12.16
CA ALA A 39 11.77 -13.40 10.71
C ALA A 39 10.34 -13.67 10.18
N VAL A 40 9.57 -14.52 10.85
CA VAL A 40 8.16 -14.77 10.51
C VAL A 40 7.34 -13.50 10.69
N PHE A 41 7.46 -12.84 11.85
CA PHE A 41 6.70 -11.60 12.12
C PHE A 41 7.04 -10.45 11.16
N VAL A 42 8.31 -10.31 10.78
CA VAL A 42 8.74 -9.31 9.79
C VAL A 42 8.17 -9.64 8.42
N SER A 43 8.18 -10.92 8.02
CA SER A 43 7.55 -11.36 6.77
C SER A 43 6.07 -11.00 6.73
N ASP A 44 5.32 -11.35 7.78
CA ASP A 44 3.89 -11.07 7.87
C ASP A 44 3.60 -9.56 7.87
N ALA A 45 4.40 -8.77 8.59
CA ALA A 45 4.26 -7.31 8.61
C ALA A 45 4.57 -6.67 7.24
N MET A 46 5.57 -7.20 6.53
CA MET A 46 5.91 -6.76 5.17
C MET A 46 4.84 -7.13 4.15
N GLU A 47 4.19 -8.29 4.28
CA GLU A 47 3.10 -8.72 3.40
C GLU A 47 1.86 -7.84 3.59
N CYS A 48 1.45 -7.57 4.83
CA CYS A 48 0.33 -6.65 5.12
C CYS A 48 0.57 -5.25 4.53
N THR A 49 1.80 -4.73 4.64
CA THR A 49 2.16 -3.42 4.09
C THR A 49 2.06 -3.40 2.56
N GLN A 50 2.49 -4.47 1.89
CA GLN A 50 2.40 -4.58 0.42
C GLN A 50 0.95 -4.68 -0.05
N LEU A 51 0.12 -5.49 0.63
CA LEU A 51 -1.30 -5.60 0.31
C LEU A 51 -2.02 -4.25 0.42
N ASP A 52 -1.72 -3.48 1.46
CA ASP A 52 -2.31 -2.14 1.63
C ASP A 52 -1.89 -1.18 0.51
N ILE A 53 -0.64 -1.24 0.05
CA ILE A 53 -0.16 -0.41 -1.07
C ILE A 53 -0.87 -0.82 -2.37
N ASP A 54 -0.96 -2.12 -2.65
CA ASP A 54 -1.60 -2.64 -3.86
C ASP A 54 -3.10 -2.32 -3.90
N LEU A 55 -3.80 -2.45 -2.77
CA LEU A 55 -5.21 -2.09 -2.68
C LEU A 55 -5.42 -0.58 -2.89
N ARG A 56 -4.55 0.26 -2.33
CA ARG A 56 -4.61 1.72 -2.56
C ARG A 56 -4.35 2.07 -4.03
N MET A 57 -3.34 1.45 -4.65
CA MET A 57 -3.03 1.66 -6.06
C MET A 57 -4.17 1.21 -6.97
N GLN A 58 -4.78 0.06 -6.70
CA GLN A 58 -5.97 -0.40 -7.43
C GLN A 58 -7.17 0.54 -7.25
N GLY A 59 -7.31 1.14 -6.06
CA GLY A 59 -8.30 2.18 -5.79
C GLY A 59 -8.11 3.42 -6.66
N GLU A 60 -6.90 3.99 -6.68
CA GLU A 60 -6.57 5.17 -7.49
C GLU A 60 -6.70 4.90 -9.00
N LEU A 61 -6.28 3.73 -9.48
CA LEU A 61 -6.45 3.33 -10.88
C LEU A 61 -7.94 3.21 -11.25
N ARG A 62 -8.77 2.66 -10.36
CA ARG A 62 -10.21 2.54 -10.59
C ARG A 62 -10.89 3.91 -10.63
N GLU A 63 -10.50 4.81 -9.73
CA GLU A 63 -11.00 6.19 -9.71
C GLU A 63 -10.60 6.93 -10.99
N THR A 64 -9.33 6.86 -11.38
CA THR A 64 -8.82 7.46 -12.63
C THR A 64 -9.58 6.91 -13.84
N LYS A 65 -9.78 5.59 -13.90
CA LYS A 65 -10.52 4.96 -15.00
C LYS A 65 -11.98 5.42 -15.05
N TYR A 66 -12.63 5.50 -13.89
CA TYR A 66 -14.01 5.99 -13.79
C TYR A 66 -14.15 7.44 -14.27
N LEU A 67 -13.19 8.31 -13.92
CA LEU A 67 -13.16 9.70 -14.40
C LEU A 67 -12.93 9.77 -15.92
N LEU A 68 -12.01 8.97 -16.45
CA LEU A 68 -11.75 8.87 -17.89
C LEU A 68 -12.98 8.38 -18.66
N GLU A 69 -13.69 7.37 -18.14
CA GLU A 69 -14.92 6.85 -18.74
C GLU A 69 -16.02 7.91 -18.76
N ARG A 70 -16.22 8.66 -17.67
CA ARG A 70 -17.17 9.79 -17.63
C ARG A 70 -16.80 10.88 -18.61
N LEU A 71 -15.53 11.28 -18.65
CA LEU A 71 -15.05 12.29 -19.60
C LEU A 71 -15.27 11.83 -21.05
N THR A 72 -14.91 10.58 -21.36
CA THR A 72 -15.10 9.98 -22.69
C THR A 72 -16.57 9.98 -23.09
N ARG A 73 -17.47 9.63 -22.17
CA ARG A 73 -18.91 9.66 -22.42
C ARG A 73 -19.40 11.07 -22.74
N ILE A 74 -19.02 12.08 -21.96
CA ILE A 74 -19.42 13.47 -22.22
C ILE A 74 -18.87 13.94 -23.58
N PHE A 75 -17.63 13.58 -23.91
CA PHE A 75 -17.04 13.87 -25.22
C PHE A 75 -17.81 13.21 -26.37
N GLN A 76 -18.25 11.96 -26.22
CA GLN A 76 -19.08 11.26 -27.21
C GLN A 76 -20.46 11.90 -27.36
N GLU A 77 -21.06 12.38 -26.28
CA GLU A 77 -22.35 13.10 -26.32
C GLU A 77 -22.22 14.45 -27.04
N MET A 78 -21.05 15.10 -26.99
CA MET A 78 -20.78 16.34 -27.73
C MET A 78 -20.39 16.12 -29.20
N ASP A 79 -19.75 15.01 -29.54
CA ASP A 79 -19.34 14.69 -30.93
C ASP A 79 -20.51 14.14 -31.75
N VAL A 80 -21.52 14.99 -31.96
CA VAL A 80 -22.73 14.66 -32.75
C VAL A 80 -22.39 14.25 -34.19
N ALA A 81 -21.25 14.70 -34.72
CA ALA A 81 -20.80 14.37 -36.07
C ALA A 81 -19.95 13.09 -36.14
N ASN A 82 -19.58 12.51 -34.99
CA ASN A 82 -18.71 11.34 -34.86
C ASN A 82 -17.40 11.47 -35.65
N LYS A 83 -16.86 12.71 -35.69
CA LYS A 83 -15.65 13.06 -36.45
C LYS A 83 -14.38 12.95 -35.61
N GLY A 84 -14.50 12.63 -34.33
CA GLY A 84 -13.40 12.65 -33.36
C GLY A 84 -12.95 14.07 -32.99
N ALA A 85 -13.73 15.10 -33.34
CA ALA A 85 -13.40 16.50 -33.14
C ALA A 85 -14.63 17.31 -32.72
N ILE A 86 -14.50 18.03 -31.62
CA ILE A 86 -15.53 18.95 -31.10
C ILE A 86 -15.28 20.36 -31.60
N SER A 87 -16.36 21.06 -31.95
CA SER A 87 -16.28 22.49 -32.27
C SER A 87 -16.13 23.33 -30.99
N LEU A 88 -15.43 24.47 -31.08
CA LEU A 88 -15.19 25.37 -29.93
C LEU A 88 -16.50 25.80 -29.24
N ARG A 89 -17.54 26.11 -30.02
CA ARG A 89 -18.87 26.49 -29.49
C ARG A 89 -19.54 25.37 -28.71
N ALA A 90 -19.47 24.14 -29.21
CA ALA A 90 -20.02 22.97 -28.52
C ALA A 90 -19.27 22.67 -27.22
N PHE A 91 -17.97 22.98 -27.17
CA PHE A 91 -17.16 22.88 -25.96
C PHE A 91 -17.54 23.95 -24.93
N GLU A 92 -17.68 25.22 -25.33
CA GLU A 92 -18.13 26.32 -24.44
C GLU A 92 -19.50 26.02 -23.82
N GLU A 93 -20.48 25.60 -24.62
CA GLU A 93 -21.82 25.23 -24.14
C GLU A 93 -21.80 24.02 -23.18
N CYS A 94 -20.84 23.11 -23.31
CA CYS A 94 -20.73 21.93 -22.45
C CYS A 94 -19.93 22.19 -21.18
N VAL A 95 -18.90 23.05 -21.23
CA VAL A 95 -18.15 23.52 -20.05
C VAL A 95 -19.05 24.30 -19.09
N GLU A 96 -20.08 24.98 -19.58
CA GLU A 96 -21.05 25.65 -18.71
C GLU A 96 -21.95 24.68 -17.94
N LYS A 97 -22.10 23.42 -18.39
CA LYS A 97 -22.93 22.41 -17.72
C LYS A 97 -22.30 21.96 -16.40
N ASP A 98 -23.14 21.83 -15.38
CA ASP A 98 -22.72 21.42 -14.03
C ASP A 98 -22.01 20.05 -14.01
N GLU A 99 -22.41 19.13 -14.88
CA GLU A 99 -21.81 17.80 -14.96
C GLU A 99 -20.34 17.85 -15.41
N MET A 100 -20.00 18.74 -16.35
CA MET A 100 -18.64 18.93 -16.84
C MET A 100 -17.77 19.65 -15.80
N LYS A 101 -18.32 20.68 -15.14
CA LYS A 101 -17.65 21.37 -14.02
C LYS A 101 -17.33 20.42 -12.87
N MET A 102 -18.24 19.51 -12.55
CA MET A 102 -18.03 18.47 -11.54
C MET A 102 -16.93 17.48 -11.94
N VAL A 103 -16.89 17.02 -13.18
CA VAL A 103 -15.83 16.12 -13.68
C VAL A 103 -14.46 16.82 -13.66
N PHE A 104 -14.38 18.08 -14.10
CA PHE A 104 -13.14 18.86 -14.05
C PHE A 104 -12.67 19.13 -12.62
N SER A 105 -13.58 19.45 -11.70
CA SER A 105 -13.29 19.60 -10.27
C SER A 105 -12.74 18.30 -9.66
N LEU A 106 -13.33 17.15 -10.01
CA LEU A 106 -12.86 15.81 -9.60
C LEU A 106 -11.47 15.46 -10.15
N ILE A 107 -11.13 15.93 -11.35
CA ILE A 107 -9.80 15.73 -11.97
C ILE A 107 -8.76 16.72 -11.40
N GLY A 108 -9.16 17.65 -10.53
CA GLY A 108 -8.28 18.67 -9.96
C GLY A 108 -7.96 19.82 -10.91
N LEU A 109 -8.65 19.90 -12.05
CA LEU A 109 -8.59 21.04 -12.95
C LEU A 109 -9.48 22.14 -12.39
N GLN A 110 -8.88 23.05 -11.61
CA GLN A 110 -9.54 24.29 -11.24
C GLN A 110 -9.63 25.19 -12.48
N PHE A 111 -10.85 25.49 -12.93
CA PHE A 111 -11.09 26.56 -13.88
C PHE A 111 -10.61 27.86 -13.25
N THR A 112 -9.42 28.31 -13.64
CA THR A 112 -9.07 29.73 -13.53
C THR A 112 -9.66 30.37 -14.76
N ASP A 113 -10.81 31.03 -14.61
CA ASP A 113 -11.41 31.86 -15.66
C ASP A 113 -10.37 32.90 -16.13
N GLY A 114 -9.71 32.60 -17.23
CA GLY A 114 -8.87 33.53 -17.98
C GLY A 114 -9.75 34.41 -18.85
N LEU A 115 -10.61 35.20 -18.23
CA LEU A 115 -11.32 36.31 -18.88
C LEU A 115 -10.68 37.63 -18.42
N THR A 116 -9.62 38.02 -19.12
CA THR A 116 -9.24 39.42 -19.38
C THR A 116 -8.57 39.52 -20.74
#